data_AF-D6Z5P7-F1
#
_entry.id   AF-D6Z5P7-F1
#
_cell.length_a   1.000
_cell.length_b   1.000
_cell.length_c   1.000
_cell.angle_alpha   90.00
_cell.angle_beta   90.00
_cell.angle_gamma   90.00
#
_symmetry.space_group_name_H-M   'P 1'
#
loop_
_entity.id
_entity.type
_entity.pdbx_description
1 polymer ?
#
loop_
_entity_poly.entity_id
_entity_poly.type
_entity_poly.pdbx_seq_one_letter_code
_entity_poly.pdbx_strand_id
1 'polypeptide(L)'
;MIKEGMNIRGWLTGAGLLATVMVLVMVLDYARAGDTPLADIEAELTRSFGAEFYREDPHWRANACGACHAARPDRQQLYLLGDGNTTCTVCHTRGRASREPHPVGGVDSEAVTIPAEFSLDDQGRTTCLTCHDHTPACERRDRREKVNFLRPVPPTVEVVAGEPELLNFCYSCHHREDAEGYNPHEGQLDPIGAVEERRCLFCHSQVPDPEAEPARDYQLRKEMSVTCIGCHLLTPHAGAAEHLEQPSEKTLAAVQQAEQELGVVLPLDEKGRVTCATCHNPHEKGVFPPSHPAGKRYDEEQLPPEVYRKYEQMVRPGKPVRRDFRLGLPDFRSEVRPVSELKPERNMRLPAREGTLCAACHGAGGIDR
;
A
#
# COMPACT_ATOMS: atom_id res chain seq x y z
N MET A 1 -70.83 -22.28 -29.33
CA MET A 1 -69.51 -21.96 -29.92
C MET A 1 -68.56 -21.52 -28.80
N ILE A 2 -67.66 -22.45 -28.43
CA ILE A 2 -66.26 -22.30 -27.94
C ILE A 2 -66.08 -21.26 -26.80
N LYS A 3 -65.85 -21.55 -25.50
CA LYS A 3 -65.06 -22.57 -24.77
C LYS A 3 -63.62 -22.73 -25.25
N GLU A 4 -62.69 -21.91 -24.71
CA GLU A 4 -61.29 -22.31 -24.51
C GLU A 4 -60.76 -21.71 -23.19
N GLY A 5 -60.24 -22.59 -22.33
CA GLY A 5 -59.53 -22.25 -21.10
C GLY A 5 -58.03 -22.39 -21.31
N MET A 6 -57.27 -21.39 -20.89
CA MET A 6 -55.81 -21.45 -20.85
C MET A 6 -55.36 -22.17 -19.56
N ASN A 7 -54.82 -23.36 -19.74
CA ASN A 7 -54.21 -24.20 -18.72
C ASN A 7 -52.73 -23.81 -18.55
N ILE A 8 -52.37 -23.14 -17.46
CA ILE A 8 -50.99 -22.75 -17.11
C ILE A 8 -50.33 -23.83 -16.22
N ARG A 9 -50.50 -25.11 -16.57
CA ARG A 9 -49.68 -26.20 -16.01
C ARG A 9 -48.79 -26.75 -17.10
N GLY A 10 -47.55 -26.29 -17.16
CA GLY A 10 -46.54 -27.03 -17.91
C GLY A 10 -45.31 -26.26 -18.37
N TRP A 11 -44.64 -25.47 -17.53
CA TRP A 11 -43.26 -25.02 -17.81
C TRP A 11 -42.45 -24.86 -16.52
N LEU A 12 -42.36 -25.96 -15.75
CA LEU A 12 -41.26 -26.18 -14.80
C LEU A 12 -40.91 -27.66 -14.90
N THR A 13 -40.10 -28.00 -15.89
CA THR A 13 -39.45 -29.31 -15.95
C THR A 13 -38.52 -29.43 -14.75
N GLY A 14 -38.52 -30.59 -14.08
CA GLY A 14 -37.73 -30.82 -12.86
C GLY A 14 -36.23 -30.51 -12.98
N ALA A 15 -35.69 -30.50 -14.20
CA ALA A 15 -34.30 -30.10 -14.48
C ALA A 15 -34.02 -28.62 -14.23
N GLY A 16 -34.97 -27.71 -14.48
CA GLY A 16 -34.79 -26.27 -14.26
C GLY A 16 -34.80 -25.89 -12.77
N LEU A 17 -35.58 -26.61 -11.95
CA LEU A 17 -35.60 -26.42 -10.51
C LEU A 17 -34.33 -27.00 -9.85
N LEU A 18 -33.85 -28.15 -10.33
CA LEU A 18 -32.60 -28.77 -9.86
C LEU A 18 -31.36 -27.95 -10.22
N ALA A 19 -31.29 -27.35 -11.42
CA ALA A 19 -30.17 -26.48 -11.79
C ALA A 19 -30.12 -25.19 -10.95
N THR A 20 -31.25 -24.54 -10.73
CA THR A 20 -31.32 -23.33 -9.89
C THR A 20 -31.05 -23.64 -8.42
N VAL A 21 -31.54 -24.78 -7.90
CA VAL A 21 -31.25 -25.22 -6.52
C VAL A 21 -29.79 -25.67 -6.39
N MET A 22 -29.18 -26.31 -7.38
CA MET A 22 -27.74 -26.65 -7.34
C MET A 22 -26.86 -25.40 -7.39
N VAL A 23 -27.18 -24.39 -8.22
CA VAL A 23 -26.43 -23.13 -8.22
C VAL A 23 -26.59 -22.40 -6.88
N LEU A 24 -27.79 -22.40 -6.29
CA LEU A 24 -28.02 -21.78 -4.99
C LEU A 24 -27.33 -22.53 -3.84
N VAL A 25 -27.32 -23.88 -3.87
CA VAL A 25 -26.63 -24.72 -2.87
C VAL A 25 -25.12 -24.63 -3.02
N MET A 26 -24.59 -24.61 -4.25
CA MET A 26 -23.16 -24.39 -4.48
C MET A 26 -22.72 -23.01 -4.01
N VAL A 27 -23.48 -21.95 -4.28
CA VAL A 27 -23.17 -20.59 -3.78
C VAL A 27 -23.28 -20.50 -2.25
N LEU A 28 -24.22 -21.23 -1.63
CA LEU A 28 -24.39 -21.26 -0.17
C LEU A 28 -23.33 -22.09 0.56
N ASP A 29 -22.83 -23.17 -0.05
CA ASP A 29 -21.68 -23.93 0.48
C ASP A 29 -20.36 -23.18 0.25
N TYR A 30 -20.23 -22.45 -0.86
CA TYR A 30 -19.07 -21.59 -1.17
C TYR A 30 -18.95 -20.41 -0.20
N ALA A 31 -20.07 -19.82 0.22
CA ALA A 31 -20.09 -18.69 1.17
C ALA A 31 -19.87 -19.11 2.64
N ARG A 32 -19.87 -20.41 2.95
CA ARG A 32 -19.71 -20.94 4.32
C ARG A 32 -18.29 -21.36 4.68
N ALA A 33 -17.41 -21.52 3.70
CA ALA A 33 -16.00 -21.80 3.94
C ALA A 33 -15.20 -20.51 3.79
N GLY A 34 -14.75 -19.93 4.91
CA GLY A 34 -13.83 -18.79 4.92
C GLY A 34 -12.43 -19.10 4.36
N ASP A 35 -12.24 -20.26 3.73
CA ASP A 35 -10.95 -20.79 3.27
C ASP A 35 -10.85 -20.88 1.74
N THR A 36 -11.76 -20.25 0.99
CA THR A 36 -11.70 -20.28 -0.48
C THR A 36 -10.34 -19.74 -0.94
N PRO A 37 -9.51 -20.55 -1.62
CA PRO A 37 -8.21 -20.11 -2.08
C PRO A 37 -8.31 -18.90 -3.00
N LEU A 38 -7.36 -17.97 -2.88
CA LEU A 38 -7.29 -16.77 -3.72
C LEU A 38 -7.39 -17.11 -5.22
N ALA A 39 -6.71 -18.19 -5.65
CA ALA A 39 -6.72 -18.65 -7.04
C ALA A 39 -8.12 -19.04 -7.54
N ASP A 40 -8.99 -19.57 -6.67
CA ASP A 40 -10.34 -19.98 -7.05
C ASP A 40 -11.26 -18.76 -7.20
N ILE A 41 -11.14 -17.77 -6.29
CA ILE A 41 -11.84 -16.49 -6.44
C ILE A 41 -11.39 -15.79 -7.73
N GLU A 42 -10.09 -15.80 -8.01
CA GLU A 42 -9.55 -15.21 -9.24
C GLU A 42 -10.06 -15.91 -10.51
N ALA A 43 -10.10 -17.23 -10.51
CA ALA A 43 -10.61 -18.01 -11.64
C ALA A 43 -12.09 -17.69 -11.90
N GLU A 44 -12.90 -17.57 -10.85
CA GLU A 44 -14.31 -17.22 -10.96
C GLU A 44 -14.53 -15.78 -11.45
N LEU A 45 -13.76 -14.82 -10.94
CA LEU A 45 -13.85 -13.43 -11.40
C LEU A 45 -13.41 -13.27 -12.85
N THR A 46 -12.34 -13.96 -13.25
CA THR A 46 -11.88 -13.96 -14.63
C THR A 46 -12.95 -14.56 -15.55
N ARG A 47 -13.64 -15.62 -15.10
CA ARG A 47 -14.74 -16.25 -15.85
C ARG A 47 -15.95 -15.32 -15.97
N SER A 48 -16.33 -14.65 -14.89
CA SER A 48 -17.56 -13.86 -14.79
C SER A 48 -17.44 -12.45 -15.35
N PHE A 49 -16.26 -11.82 -15.24
CA PHE A 49 -16.03 -10.42 -15.61
C PHE A 49 -14.90 -10.21 -16.65
N GLY A 50 -14.14 -11.26 -16.98
CA GLY A 50 -12.99 -11.18 -17.87
C GLY A 50 -11.70 -10.74 -17.16
N ALA A 51 -10.54 -11.07 -17.75
CA ALA A 51 -9.23 -10.76 -17.17
C ALA A 51 -8.93 -9.25 -17.06
N GLU A 52 -9.62 -8.41 -17.83
CA GLU A 52 -9.48 -6.95 -17.80
C GLU A 52 -10.17 -6.33 -16.56
N PHE A 53 -11.05 -7.07 -15.89
CA PHE A 53 -11.81 -6.59 -14.73
C PHE A 53 -10.91 -6.06 -13.60
N TYR A 54 -9.75 -6.69 -13.38
CA TYR A 54 -8.76 -6.26 -12.38
C TYR A 54 -8.19 -4.86 -12.64
N ARG A 55 -8.44 -4.27 -13.81
CA ARG A 55 -8.01 -2.91 -14.17
C ARG A 55 -9.06 -1.84 -13.87
N GLU A 56 -10.27 -2.23 -13.48
CA GLU A 56 -11.38 -1.32 -13.20
C GLU A 56 -11.65 -1.26 -11.69
N ASP A 57 -12.02 -0.10 -11.17
CA ASP A 57 -12.47 0.06 -9.77
C ASP A 57 -13.87 -0.57 -9.64
N PRO A 58 -14.03 -1.70 -8.91
CA PRO A 58 -15.34 -2.33 -8.76
C PRO A 58 -16.23 -1.58 -7.78
N HIS A 59 -15.65 -0.71 -6.95
CA HIS A 59 -16.40 0.06 -5.97
C HIS A 59 -17.37 1.01 -6.67
N TRP A 60 -18.56 1.19 -6.08
CA TRP A 60 -19.61 2.09 -6.59
C TRP A 60 -20.24 1.68 -7.93
N ARG A 61 -19.96 0.47 -8.44
CA ARG A 61 -20.54 -0.02 -9.69
C ARG A 61 -21.63 -1.04 -9.44
N ALA A 62 -22.86 -0.65 -9.76
CA ALA A 62 -24.04 -1.50 -9.56
C ALA A 62 -23.97 -2.86 -10.30
N ASN A 63 -23.20 -2.95 -11.39
CA ASN A 63 -23.00 -4.19 -12.14
C ASN A 63 -21.77 -5.00 -11.71
N ALA A 64 -21.02 -4.55 -10.69
CA ALA A 64 -19.82 -5.22 -10.19
C ALA A 64 -20.00 -5.78 -8.76
N CYS A 65 -21.20 -5.72 -8.17
CA CYS A 65 -21.43 -6.21 -6.81
C CYS A 65 -21.06 -7.70 -6.64
N GLY A 66 -21.34 -8.53 -7.66
CA GLY A 66 -20.99 -9.94 -7.67
C GLY A 66 -19.50 -10.24 -7.75
N ALA A 67 -18.65 -9.21 -7.90
CA ALA A 67 -17.21 -9.39 -7.84
C ALA A 67 -16.67 -9.54 -6.42
N CYS A 68 -17.41 -9.08 -5.42
CA CYS A 68 -17.04 -9.23 -4.02
C CYS A 68 -18.05 -10.07 -3.26
N HIS A 69 -19.34 -10.01 -3.64
CA HIS A 69 -20.41 -10.59 -2.87
C HIS A 69 -21.01 -11.84 -3.53
N ALA A 70 -21.07 -12.95 -2.77
CA ALA A 70 -21.76 -14.18 -3.12
C ALA A 70 -23.30 -14.02 -3.08
N ALA A 71 -23.79 -13.06 -2.29
CA ALA A 71 -25.21 -12.72 -2.18
C ALA A 71 -25.39 -11.22 -1.97
N ARG A 72 -26.64 -10.73 -1.93
CA ARG A 72 -26.89 -9.32 -1.69
C ARG A 72 -26.52 -8.96 -0.23
N PRO A 73 -25.60 -8.00 0.00
CA PRO A 73 -25.21 -7.58 1.35
C PRO A 73 -26.38 -6.93 2.09
N ASP A 74 -26.36 -7.08 3.42
CA ASP A 74 -27.21 -6.36 4.36
C ASP A 74 -26.37 -5.71 5.46
N ARG A 75 -27.01 -5.07 6.46
CA ARG A 75 -26.32 -4.33 7.51
C ARG A 75 -25.50 -5.20 8.47
N GLN A 76 -25.77 -6.50 8.49
CA GLN A 76 -25.17 -7.45 9.42
C GLN A 76 -24.14 -8.33 8.70
N GLN A 77 -24.34 -8.59 7.41
CA GLN A 77 -23.50 -9.50 6.65
C GLN A 77 -23.23 -9.01 5.23
N LEU A 78 -21.95 -9.00 4.84
CA LEU A 78 -21.52 -8.64 3.49
C LEU A 78 -21.62 -9.81 2.51
N TYR A 79 -21.69 -11.07 2.97
CA TYR A 79 -21.70 -12.27 2.10
C TYR A 79 -20.58 -12.25 1.05
N LEU A 80 -19.33 -12.12 1.48
CA LEU A 80 -18.19 -12.05 0.56
C LEU A 80 -17.90 -13.43 -0.09
N LEU A 81 -17.27 -13.43 -1.27
CA LEU A 81 -16.87 -14.64 -2.02
C LEU A 81 -15.77 -15.46 -1.33
N GLY A 82 -15.06 -14.84 -0.38
CA GLY A 82 -14.12 -15.49 0.55
C GLY A 82 -14.08 -14.70 1.85
N ASP A 83 -13.05 -14.89 2.67
CA ASP A 83 -12.86 -14.01 3.83
C ASP A 83 -12.59 -12.55 3.39
N GLY A 84 -12.72 -11.63 4.35
CA GLY A 84 -12.57 -10.19 4.10
C GLY A 84 -11.21 -9.83 3.48
N ASN A 85 -10.13 -10.47 3.91
CA ASN A 85 -8.79 -10.18 3.39
C ASN A 85 -8.60 -10.77 2.00
N THR A 86 -8.97 -12.04 1.81
CA THR A 86 -8.80 -12.70 0.51
C THR A 86 -9.62 -11.98 -0.56
N THR A 87 -10.87 -11.63 -0.27
CA THR A 87 -11.75 -10.93 -1.23
C THR A 87 -11.16 -9.58 -1.65
N CYS A 88 -10.66 -8.77 -0.71
CA CYS A 88 -10.07 -7.46 -1.02
C CYS A 88 -8.72 -7.56 -1.74
N THR A 89 -7.87 -8.52 -1.33
CA THR A 89 -6.49 -8.62 -1.83
C THR A 89 -6.41 -9.06 -3.29
N VAL A 90 -7.44 -9.74 -3.82
CA VAL A 90 -7.58 -10.06 -5.25
C VAL A 90 -7.30 -8.85 -6.15
N CYS A 91 -7.83 -7.68 -5.77
CA CYS A 91 -7.65 -6.44 -6.52
C CYS A 91 -6.53 -5.57 -5.92
N HIS A 92 -6.42 -5.49 -4.59
CA HIS A 92 -5.51 -4.55 -3.93
C HIS A 92 -4.02 -4.93 -4.04
N THR A 93 -3.68 -6.21 -4.22
CA THR A 93 -2.28 -6.63 -4.35
C THR A 93 -1.75 -6.55 -5.80
N ARG A 94 -2.64 -6.39 -6.79
CA ARG A 94 -2.31 -6.32 -8.23
C ARG A 94 -2.00 -4.90 -8.74
N GLY A 95 -1.77 -3.95 -7.84
CA GLY A 95 -1.02 -2.72 -8.14
C GLY A 95 -1.79 -1.52 -8.68
N ARG A 96 -3.13 -1.50 -8.59
CA ARG A 96 -3.92 -0.30 -8.96
C ARG A 96 -4.90 0.23 -7.92
N ALA A 97 -5.29 -0.56 -6.92
CA ALA A 97 -5.99 -0.01 -5.77
C ALA A 97 -5.01 0.71 -4.84
N SER A 98 -5.51 1.58 -3.94
CA SER A 98 -4.67 2.13 -2.88
C SER A 98 -4.01 0.99 -2.12
N ARG A 99 -2.70 1.06 -1.97
CA ARG A 99 -1.99 0.16 -1.05
C ARG A 99 -2.46 0.52 0.35
N GLU A 100 -3.00 -0.46 1.06
CA GLU A 100 -3.48 -0.21 2.40
C GLU A 100 -2.32 0.16 3.31
N PRO A 101 -2.49 1.20 4.15
CA PRO A 101 -1.40 1.77 4.93
C PRO A 101 -0.99 0.87 6.09
N HIS A 102 -1.84 -0.07 6.47
CA HIS A 102 -1.67 -0.92 7.63
C HIS A 102 -1.83 -2.40 7.24
N PRO A 103 -0.93 -3.29 7.70
CA PRO A 103 -1.10 -4.72 7.49
C PRO A 103 -2.28 -5.26 8.32
N VAL A 104 -3.00 -6.22 7.76
CA VAL A 104 -4.01 -7.01 8.47
C VAL A 104 -3.37 -8.19 9.21
N GLY A 105 -4.09 -8.78 10.17
CA GLY A 105 -3.65 -9.94 10.96
C GLY A 105 -3.06 -9.57 12.33
N GLY A 106 -3.08 -8.30 12.73
CA GLY A 106 -2.66 -7.86 14.06
C GLY A 106 -3.70 -8.23 15.13
N VAL A 107 -3.28 -8.37 16.37
CA VAL A 107 -4.15 -8.65 17.53
C VAL A 107 -3.95 -7.57 18.59
N ASP A 108 -4.88 -7.49 19.54
CA ASP A 108 -4.70 -6.70 20.75
C ASP A 108 -3.41 -7.05 21.49
N SER A 109 -2.77 -6.04 22.05
CA SER A 109 -1.55 -6.14 22.83
C SER A 109 -1.42 -4.98 23.82
N GLU A 110 -0.38 -4.99 24.66
CA GLU A 110 -0.11 -3.87 25.57
C GLU A 110 0.11 -2.54 24.83
N ALA A 111 0.62 -2.58 23.59
CA ALA A 111 0.91 -1.40 22.77
C ALA A 111 -0.22 -1.02 21.80
N VAL A 112 -1.25 -1.87 21.65
CA VAL A 112 -2.33 -1.70 20.67
C VAL A 112 -3.63 -2.22 21.26
N THR A 113 -4.62 -1.34 21.41
CA THR A 113 -5.97 -1.70 21.91
C THR A 113 -7.00 -1.48 20.81
N ILE A 114 -7.48 -2.54 20.18
CA ILE A 114 -8.47 -2.47 19.11
C ILE A 114 -9.87 -2.23 19.71
N PRO A 115 -10.62 -1.23 19.24
CA PRO A 115 -11.97 -0.96 19.72
C PRO A 115 -12.90 -2.16 19.53
N ALA A 116 -13.76 -2.44 20.52
CA ALA A 116 -14.67 -3.59 20.50
C ALA A 116 -15.69 -3.53 19.34
N GLU A 117 -15.98 -2.33 18.84
CA GLU A 117 -16.85 -2.12 17.68
C GLU A 117 -16.16 -2.42 16.33
N PHE A 118 -14.84 -2.58 16.30
CA PHE A 118 -14.13 -2.93 15.08
C PHE A 118 -14.27 -4.41 14.80
N SER A 119 -14.56 -4.74 13.54
CA SER A 119 -14.74 -6.13 13.13
C SER A 119 -13.40 -6.84 13.09
N LEU A 120 -13.28 -7.95 13.82
CA LEU A 120 -12.12 -8.85 13.80
C LEU A 120 -12.50 -10.16 13.10
N ASP A 121 -11.50 -10.94 12.69
CA ASP A 121 -11.75 -12.32 12.28
C ASP A 121 -12.07 -13.23 13.49
N ASP A 122 -12.35 -14.50 13.21
CA ASP A 122 -12.67 -15.53 14.21
C ASP A 122 -11.51 -15.83 15.17
N GLN A 123 -10.29 -15.44 14.81
CA GLN A 123 -9.08 -15.55 15.63
C GLN A 123 -8.77 -14.26 16.40
N GLY A 124 -9.66 -13.25 16.34
CA GLY A 124 -9.47 -11.96 17.00
C GLY A 124 -8.42 -11.08 16.33
N ARG A 125 -8.14 -11.29 15.04
CA ARG A 125 -7.16 -10.53 14.28
C ARG A 125 -7.82 -9.47 13.41
N THR A 126 -7.08 -8.40 13.12
CA THR A 126 -7.51 -7.36 12.20
C THR A 126 -7.62 -7.87 10.77
N THR A 127 -8.58 -7.34 10.03
CA THR A 127 -8.87 -7.60 8.62
C THR A 127 -9.04 -6.29 7.87
N CYS A 128 -9.20 -6.34 6.55
CA CYS A 128 -9.56 -5.16 5.75
C CYS A 128 -10.86 -4.51 6.28
N LEU A 129 -11.80 -5.32 6.77
CA LEU A 129 -13.07 -4.84 7.29
C LEU A 129 -12.97 -4.25 8.70
N THR A 130 -11.85 -4.46 9.41
CA THR A 130 -11.58 -3.78 10.70
C THR A 130 -11.53 -2.28 10.50
N CYS A 131 -10.83 -1.82 9.45
CA CYS A 131 -10.62 -0.40 9.20
C CYS A 131 -11.58 0.17 8.16
N HIS A 132 -12.04 -0.65 7.20
CA HIS A 132 -12.86 -0.17 6.09
C HIS A 132 -14.32 -0.62 6.20
N ASP A 133 -15.22 0.35 6.10
CA ASP A 133 -16.66 0.14 5.98
C ASP A 133 -17.12 0.45 4.55
N HIS A 134 -17.42 -0.62 3.81
CA HIS A 134 -17.87 -0.59 2.41
C HIS A 134 -19.39 -0.55 2.27
N THR A 135 -20.15 -0.59 3.37
CA THR A 135 -21.62 -0.49 3.36
C THR A 135 -22.12 0.74 2.60
N PRO A 136 -21.46 1.92 2.68
CA PRO A 136 -21.84 3.09 1.89
C PRO A 136 -21.81 2.85 0.37
N ALA A 137 -20.91 2.01 -0.16
CA ALA A 137 -20.92 1.65 -1.59
C ALA A 137 -22.12 0.80 -2.00
N CYS A 138 -22.75 0.12 -1.05
CA CYS A 138 -23.96 -0.66 -1.27
C CYS A 138 -25.22 0.22 -1.20
N GLU A 139 -25.21 1.25 -0.35
CA GLU A 139 -26.39 2.10 -0.08
C GLU A 139 -26.42 3.39 -0.91
N ARG A 140 -25.25 3.96 -1.24
CA ARG A 140 -25.12 5.27 -1.89
C ARG A 140 -24.55 5.11 -3.30
N ARG A 141 -25.01 5.95 -4.24
CA ARG A 141 -24.47 6.03 -5.61
C ARG A 141 -23.47 7.15 -5.79
N ASP A 142 -23.31 8.05 -4.82
CA ASP A 142 -22.36 9.16 -4.92
C ASP A 142 -21.02 8.78 -4.29
N ARG A 143 -19.99 8.71 -5.16
CA ARG A 143 -18.61 8.40 -4.83
C ARG A 143 -17.91 9.51 -4.02
N ARG A 144 -18.50 10.71 -3.93
CA ARG A 144 -17.82 11.92 -3.44
C ARG A 144 -17.54 11.94 -1.93
N GLU A 145 -18.19 11.11 -1.13
CA GLU A 145 -18.14 11.24 0.34
C GLU A 145 -17.10 10.35 1.04
N LYS A 146 -16.60 9.28 0.41
CA LYS A 146 -15.64 8.35 1.04
C LYS A 146 -14.69 7.72 0.02
N VAL A 147 -13.53 8.33 -0.18
CA VAL A 147 -12.58 7.90 -1.23
C VAL A 147 -11.86 6.58 -0.87
N ASN A 148 -11.79 6.20 0.42
CA ASN A 148 -11.05 5.02 0.90
C ASN A 148 -11.84 4.14 1.89
N PHE A 149 -13.14 4.34 2.05
CA PHE A 149 -13.99 3.55 2.97
C PHE A 149 -13.56 3.50 4.44
N LEU A 150 -12.64 4.36 4.90
CA LEU A 150 -12.21 4.36 6.30
C LEU A 150 -13.43 4.52 7.23
N ARG A 151 -13.47 3.69 8.28
CA ARG A 151 -14.45 3.79 9.33
C ARG A 151 -14.32 5.15 10.04
N PRO A 152 -15.42 5.69 10.57
CA PRO A 152 -15.31 6.86 11.42
C PRO A 152 -14.48 6.53 12.66
N VAL A 153 -13.75 7.54 13.15
CA VAL A 153 -13.06 7.47 14.44
C VAL A 153 -14.11 7.18 15.54
N PRO A 154 -13.90 6.17 16.40
CA PRO A 154 -14.76 5.91 17.54
C PRO A 154 -14.98 7.15 18.40
N PRO A 155 -16.18 7.37 18.96
CA PRO A 155 -16.46 8.51 19.82
C PRO A 155 -15.65 8.49 21.14
N THR A 156 -15.04 7.36 21.47
CA THR A 156 -14.16 7.15 22.62
C THR A 156 -12.74 7.67 22.41
N VAL A 157 -12.36 7.96 21.17
CA VAL A 157 -11.02 8.43 20.79
C VAL A 157 -11.05 9.95 20.71
N GLU A 158 -10.10 10.60 21.38
CA GLU A 158 -9.96 12.06 21.32
C GLU A 158 -9.49 12.48 19.92
N VAL A 159 -10.36 13.18 19.18
CA VAL A 159 -10.00 13.77 17.89
C VAL A 159 -9.23 15.06 18.12
N VAL A 160 -8.01 15.12 17.60
CA VAL A 160 -7.13 16.27 17.74
C VAL A 160 -7.41 17.26 16.62
N ALA A 161 -7.82 18.47 16.99
CA ALA A 161 -8.05 19.54 16.03
C ALA A 161 -6.76 19.90 15.30
N GLY A 162 -6.77 19.83 13.96
CA GLY A 162 -5.62 20.14 13.10
C GLY A 162 -4.84 18.93 12.61
N GLU A 163 -5.07 17.75 13.19
CA GLU A 163 -4.46 16.51 12.70
C GLU A 163 -5.22 15.93 11.50
N PRO A 164 -4.53 15.25 10.55
CA PRO A 164 -5.20 14.54 9.46
C PRO A 164 -6.18 13.48 9.99
N GLU A 165 -7.34 13.34 9.33
CA GLU A 165 -8.37 12.36 9.70
C GLU A 165 -7.83 10.92 9.76
N LEU A 166 -6.94 10.55 8.84
CA LEU A 166 -6.27 9.25 8.84
C LEU A 166 -5.45 9.01 10.12
N LEU A 167 -4.75 10.04 10.62
CA LEU A 167 -3.94 9.91 11.83
C LEU A 167 -4.83 9.78 13.08
N ASN A 168 -5.89 10.58 13.17
CA ASN A 168 -6.90 10.42 14.22
C ASN A 168 -7.52 9.02 14.21
N PHE A 169 -7.70 8.42 13.02
CA PHE A 169 -8.15 7.03 12.93
C PHE A 169 -7.12 6.03 13.46
N CYS A 170 -5.83 6.19 13.17
CA CYS A 170 -4.78 5.31 13.71
C CYS A 170 -4.80 5.29 15.26
N TYR A 171 -5.10 6.43 15.90
CA TYR A 171 -5.24 6.53 17.35
C TYR A 171 -6.46 5.80 17.93
N SER A 172 -7.31 5.22 17.07
CA SER A 172 -8.35 4.30 17.54
C SER A 172 -7.76 3.03 18.13
N CYS A 173 -6.58 2.61 17.66
CA CYS A 173 -5.91 1.41 18.15
C CYS A 173 -4.57 1.69 18.84
N HIS A 174 -3.90 2.79 18.46
CA HIS A 174 -2.57 3.14 18.97
C HIS A 174 -2.67 4.24 20.02
N HIS A 175 -1.92 4.11 21.12
CA HIS A 175 -1.77 5.18 22.09
C HIS A 175 -1.05 6.37 21.43
N ARG A 176 -1.60 7.57 21.60
CA ARG A 176 -1.07 8.78 20.97
C ARG A 176 0.33 9.08 21.51
N GLU A 177 0.54 8.91 22.79
CA GLU A 177 1.81 9.18 23.48
C GLU A 177 2.95 8.31 22.91
N ASP A 178 2.62 7.10 22.45
CA ASP A 178 3.57 6.18 21.83
C ASP A 178 3.83 6.50 20.35
N ALA A 179 2.91 7.21 19.70
CA ALA A 179 2.95 7.51 18.27
C ALA A 179 3.37 8.97 17.96
N GLU A 180 3.15 9.90 18.87
CA GLU A 180 3.44 11.33 18.71
C GLU A 180 4.96 11.54 18.70
N GLY A 181 5.48 12.04 17.57
CA GLY A 181 6.91 12.20 17.37
C GLY A 181 7.67 10.89 17.13
N TYR A 182 6.98 9.75 17.01
CA TYR A 182 7.63 8.49 16.67
C TYR A 182 8.09 8.51 15.20
N ASN A 183 9.35 8.90 15.00
CA ASN A 183 10.05 8.71 13.73
C ASN A 183 10.88 7.42 13.85
N PRO A 184 10.57 6.34 13.11
CA PRO A 184 11.37 5.11 13.17
C PRO A 184 12.78 5.29 12.59
N HIS A 185 13.04 6.41 11.91
CA HIS A 185 14.37 6.80 11.42
C HIS A 185 15.15 7.64 12.45
N GLU A 186 14.44 8.14 13.47
CA GLU A 186 14.87 8.84 14.70
C GLU A 186 15.33 7.90 15.83
N GLY A 187 16.46 8.15 16.50
CA GLY A 187 16.82 7.49 17.77
C GLY A 187 17.00 5.98 17.67
N GLN A 188 17.56 5.53 16.54
CA GLN A 188 17.98 4.14 16.33
C GLN A 188 19.27 3.82 17.10
N LEU A 189 19.95 4.87 17.56
CA LEU A 189 21.05 4.79 18.50
C LEU A 189 20.62 5.35 19.86
N ASP A 190 21.05 4.69 20.93
CA ASP A 190 20.88 5.17 22.30
C ASP A 190 21.87 6.31 22.62
N PRO A 191 21.80 6.95 23.82
CA PRO A 191 22.68 8.06 24.17
C PRO A 191 24.18 7.72 24.23
N ILE A 192 24.55 6.43 24.28
CA ILE A 192 25.96 5.99 24.24
C ILE A 192 26.39 5.51 22.84
N GLY A 193 25.48 5.57 21.85
CA GLY A 193 25.72 5.20 20.46
C GLY A 193 25.52 3.73 20.15
N ALA A 194 24.91 2.94 21.05
CA ALA A 194 24.56 1.55 20.78
C ALA A 194 23.20 1.46 20.05
N VAL A 195 22.98 0.40 19.27
CA VAL A 195 21.72 0.19 18.53
C VAL A 195 20.56 -0.04 19.51
N GLU A 196 19.49 0.77 19.41
CA GLU A 196 18.23 0.53 20.12
C GLU A 196 17.38 -0.47 19.33
N GLU A 197 17.51 -1.74 19.70
CA GLU A 197 16.92 -2.90 19.02
C GLU A 197 15.42 -2.75 18.73
N ARG A 198 14.65 -2.15 19.65
CA ARG A 198 13.20 -2.01 19.49
C ARG A 198 12.83 -1.13 18.29
N ARG A 199 13.70 -0.18 17.91
CA ARG A 199 13.49 0.67 16.72
C ARG A 199 13.68 -0.13 15.45
N CYS A 200 14.66 -1.03 15.42
CA CYS A 200 14.92 -1.91 14.27
C CYS A 200 13.72 -2.84 14.01
N LEU A 201 13.14 -3.38 15.08
CA LEU A 201 11.99 -4.30 15.04
C LEU A 201 10.68 -3.63 14.57
N PHE A 202 10.68 -2.31 14.35
CA PHE A 202 9.58 -1.65 13.68
C PHE A 202 9.46 -2.10 12.22
N CYS A 203 10.59 -2.11 11.49
CA CYS A 203 10.65 -2.51 10.08
C CYS A 203 11.08 -3.97 9.90
N HIS A 204 11.96 -4.47 10.77
CA HIS A 204 12.58 -5.79 10.64
C HIS A 204 11.89 -6.83 11.54
N SER A 205 11.88 -8.08 11.08
CA SER A 205 11.37 -9.25 11.80
C SER A 205 12.31 -9.71 12.92
N GLN A 206 13.58 -9.34 12.82
CA GLN A 206 14.63 -9.54 13.81
C GLN A 206 15.64 -8.38 13.71
N VAL A 207 16.44 -8.15 14.75
CA VAL A 207 17.46 -7.08 14.73
C VAL A 207 18.59 -7.50 13.78
N PRO A 208 18.84 -6.76 12.69
CA PRO A 208 19.96 -7.05 11.79
C PRO A 208 21.29 -6.67 12.46
N ASP A 209 22.34 -7.43 12.17
CA ASP A 209 23.71 -7.05 12.52
C ASP A 209 24.19 -5.92 11.59
N PRO A 210 24.49 -4.72 12.11
CA PRO A 210 24.94 -3.59 11.29
C PRO A 210 26.36 -3.74 10.73
N GLU A 211 27.15 -4.69 11.23
CA GLU A 211 28.49 -5.00 10.71
C GLU A 211 28.49 -6.12 9.66
N ALA A 212 27.37 -6.85 9.53
CA ALA A 212 27.24 -7.90 8.55
C ALA A 212 27.20 -7.34 7.12
N GLU A 213 27.81 -8.07 6.19
CA GLU A 213 27.77 -7.74 4.77
C GLU A 213 26.32 -7.52 4.29
N PRO A 214 26.07 -6.52 3.42
CA PRO A 214 24.72 -6.23 2.92
C PRO A 214 24.06 -7.47 2.31
N ALA A 215 23.08 -8.02 3.02
CA ALA A 215 22.25 -9.09 2.49
C ALA A 215 21.18 -8.53 1.55
N ARG A 216 20.73 -9.36 0.60
CA ARG A 216 19.51 -9.09 -0.20
C ARG A 216 18.24 -9.58 0.49
N ASP A 217 18.38 -10.37 1.54
CA ASP A 217 17.30 -10.67 2.48
C ASP A 217 17.40 -9.69 3.65
N TYR A 218 16.59 -8.65 3.60
CA TYR A 218 16.56 -7.59 4.60
C TYR A 218 15.78 -7.98 5.86
N GLN A 219 15.19 -9.19 5.89
CA GLN A 219 14.42 -9.69 7.03
C GLN A 219 13.32 -8.73 7.47
N LEU A 220 12.67 -8.04 6.53
CA LEU A 220 11.60 -7.09 6.83
C LEU A 220 10.35 -7.84 7.28
N ARG A 221 9.54 -7.20 8.13
CA ARG A 221 8.25 -7.76 8.59
C ARG A 221 7.24 -7.91 7.46
N LYS A 222 7.44 -7.19 6.36
CA LYS A 222 6.61 -7.12 5.14
C LYS A 222 7.49 -6.83 3.92
N GLU A 223 6.92 -6.95 2.72
CA GLU A 223 7.59 -6.51 1.49
C GLU A 223 8.12 -5.08 1.66
N MET A 224 9.34 -4.84 1.19
CA MET A 224 10.04 -3.56 1.38
C MET A 224 9.20 -2.34 0.97
N SER A 225 8.55 -2.41 -0.20
CA SER A 225 7.73 -1.31 -0.70
C SER A 225 6.51 -1.02 0.19
N VAL A 226 5.93 -2.05 0.83
CA VAL A 226 4.79 -1.89 1.75
C VAL A 226 5.24 -1.28 3.07
N THR A 227 6.40 -1.72 3.57
CA THR A 227 6.99 -1.23 4.83
C THR A 227 7.17 0.29 4.81
N CYS A 228 7.69 0.85 3.72
CA CYS A 228 7.88 2.30 3.61
C CYS A 228 6.56 3.05 3.35
N ILE A 229 5.74 2.52 2.44
CA ILE A 229 4.51 3.20 2.00
C ILE A 229 3.53 3.33 3.15
N GLY A 230 3.48 2.40 4.10
CA GLY A 230 2.57 2.47 5.26
C GLY A 230 2.63 3.80 6.02
N CYS A 231 3.82 4.40 6.14
CA CYS A 231 4.00 5.71 6.77
C CYS A 231 4.16 6.86 5.76
N HIS A 232 4.67 6.59 4.55
CA HIS A 232 4.99 7.62 3.54
C HIS A 232 3.96 7.76 2.42
N LEU A 233 2.72 7.31 2.67
CA LEU A 233 1.62 7.11 1.71
C LEU A 233 1.39 8.21 0.67
N LEU A 234 1.77 9.46 0.94
CA LEU A 234 1.30 10.64 0.22
C LEU A 234 2.37 11.71 0.01
N THR A 235 3.65 11.34 -0.10
CA THR A 235 4.67 12.29 -0.57
C THR A 235 4.95 12.04 -2.06
N PRO A 236 4.08 12.48 -3.00
CA PRO A 236 4.36 12.34 -4.41
C PRO A 236 5.58 13.21 -4.72
N HIS A 237 6.73 12.56 -4.85
CA HIS A 237 7.95 13.15 -5.36
C HIS A 237 8.36 12.42 -6.65
N ALA A 238 9.23 13.06 -7.42
CA ALA A 238 9.79 12.43 -8.61
C ALA A 238 10.39 11.07 -8.24
N GLY A 239 10.00 10.04 -8.99
CA GLY A 239 10.46 8.67 -8.80
C GLY A 239 9.76 7.87 -7.70
N ALA A 240 8.68 8.36 -7.08
CA ALA A 240 8.03 7.66 -5.97
C ALA A 240 7.17 6.47 -6.42
N ALA A 241 6.38 6.62 -7.50
CA ALA A 241 5.43 5.58 -7.91
C ALA A 241 5.80 4.95 -9.25
N GLU A 242 6.29 5.77 -10.18
CA GLU A 242 6.77 5.35 -11.48
C GLU A 242 8.03 4.48 -11.40
N HIS A 243 8.78 4.53 -10.29
CA HIS A 243 9.92 3.65 -10.08
C HIS A 243 9.58 2.40 -9.27
N LEU A 244 8.34 2.14 -8.85
CA LEU A 244 7.99 0.90 -8.12
C LEU A 244 7.86 -0.32 -9.04
N GLU A 245 8.83 -0.48 -9.94
CA GLU A 245 8.88 -1.48 -10.99
C GLU A 245 10.23 -2.18 -11.03
N GLN A 246 10.26 -3.33 -11.71
CA GLN A 246 11.47 -4.07 -11.93
C GLN A 246 12.31 -3.33 -12.98
N PRO A 247 13.58 -2.96 -12.69
CA PRO A 247 14.42 -2.33 -13.68
C PRO A 247 14.72 -3.29 -14.83
N SER A 248 14.98 -2.72 -16.02
CA SER A 248 15.50 -3.47 -17.16
C SER A 248 16.87 -4.11 -16.82
N GLU A 249 17.28 -5.15 -17.55
CA GLU A 249 18.61 -5.75 -17.38
C GLU A 249 19.75 -4.73 -17.53
N LYS A 250 19.59 -3.78 -18.46
CA LYS A 250 20.54 -2.68 -18.65
C LYS A 250 20.61 -1.74 -17.45
N THR A 251 19.46 -1.40 -16.88
CA THR A 251 19.37 -0.59 -15.66
C THR A 251 19.97 -1.34 -14.47
N LEU A 252 19.72 -2.65 -14.34
CA LEU A 252 20.33 -3.48 -13.30
C LEU A 252 21.85 -3.52 -13.41
N ALA A 253 22.39 -3.64 -14.62
CA ALA A 253 23.83 -3.58 -14.85
C ALA A 253 24.43 -2.21 -14.45
N ALA A 254 23.74 -1.12 -14.78
CA ALA A 254 24.15 0.23 -14.36
C ALA A 254 24.14 0.38 -12.84
N VAL A 255 23.10 -0.11 -12.17
CA VAL A 255 23.00 -0.12 -10.71
C VAL A 255 24.17 -0.88 -10.10
N GLN A 256 24.45 -2.10 -10.55
CA GLN A 256 25.56 -2.91 -10.06
C GLN A 256 26.92 -2.24 -10.28
N GLN A 257 27.12 -1.62 -11.43
CA GLN A 257 28.32 -0.85 -11.71
C GLN A 257 28.46 0.33 -10.74
N ALA A 258 27.39 1.08 -10.52
CA ALA A 258 27.40 2.22 -9.60
C ALA A 258 27.63 1.79 -8.14
N GLU A 259 27.07 0.66 -7.71
CA GLU A 259 27.33 0.08 -6.38
C GLU A 259 28.83 -0.19 -6.18
N GLN A 260 29.48 -0.78 -7.19
CA GLN A 260 30.92 -1.07 -7.17
C GLN A 260 31.78 0.20 -7.19
N GLU A 261 31.47 1.14 -8.10
CA GLU A 261 32.27 2.35 -8.32
C GLU A 261 32.15 3.35 -7.15
N LEU A 262 30.95 3.47 -6.56
CA LEU A 262 30.65 4.47 -5.54
C LEU A 262 30.72 3.90 -4.11
N GLY A 263 30.86 2.58 -3.97
CA GLY A 263 30.87 1.89 -2.68
C GLY A 263 29.56 2.12 -1.93
N VAL A 264 28.43 1.89 -2.61
CA VAL A 264 27.07 2.06 -2.09
C VAL A 264 26.26 0.80 -2.36
N VAL A 265 25.18 0.60 -1.60
CA VAL A 265 24.15 -0.40 -1.94
C VAL A 265 22.88 0.35 -2.31
N LEU A 266 22.31 0.01 -3.46
CA LEU A 266 21.03 0.49 -3.97
C LEU A 266 20.05 -0.69 -3.93
N PRO A 267 19.48 -0.99 -2.75
CA PRO A 267 18.74 -2.22 -2.53
C PRO A 267 17.49 -2.26 -3.42
N LEU A 268 17.22 -3.43 -3.98
CA LEU A 268 15.94 -3.73 -4.63
C LEU A 268 15.09 -4.56 -3.67
N ASP A 269 13.78 -4.59 -3.87
CA ASP A 269 12.92 -5.45 -3.07
C ASP A 269 13.08 -6.93 -3.41
N GLU A 270 12.31 -7.77 -2.73
CA GLU A 270 12.33 -9.23 -2.85
C GLU A 270 11.96 -9.71 -4.27
N LYS A 271 11.32 -8.84 -5.07
CA LYS A 271 10.94 -9.08 -6.48
C LYS A 271 11.88 -8.37 -7.45
N GLY A 272 12.98 -7.78 -6.97
CA GLY A 272 13.95 -7.05 -7.78
C GLY A 272 13.45 -5.68 -8.26
N ARG A 273 12.45 -5.08 -7.59
CA ARG A 273 11.92 -3.76 -7.96
C ARG A 273 12.62 -2.64 -7.22
N VAL A 274 12.67 -1.46 -7.83
CA VAL A 274 13.09 -0.24 -7.13
C VAL A 274 12.02 0.12 -6.09
N THR A 275 12.47 0.60 -4.93
CA THR A 275 11.62 1.06 -3.83
C THR A 275 12.15 2.36 -3.23
N CYS A 276 11.44 2.88 -2.23
CA CYS A 276 11.89 4.02 -1.44
C CYS A 276 13.31 3.81 -0.88
N ALA A 277 13.63 2.60 -0.41
CA ALA A 277 14.92 2.29 0.19
C ALA A 277 16.07 2.15 -0.82
N THR A 278 15.75 2.03 -2.12
CA THR A 278 16.75 2.09 -3.20
C THR A 278 17.41 3.45 -3.25
N CYS A 279 16.63 4.52 -3.09
CA CYS A 279 17.09 5.90 -3.15
C CYS A 279 17.42 6.46 -1.75
N HIS A 280 16.62 6.10 -0.75
CA HIS A 280 16.76 6.56 0.63
C HIS A 280 17.38 5.49 1.53
N ASN A 281 18.09 5.93 2.55
CA ASN A 281 18.64 5.14 3.63
C ASN A 281 17.81 5.43 4.90
N PRO A 282 16.86 4.57 5.27
CA PRO A 282 15.92 4.85 6.37
C PRO A 282 16.57 4.84 7.75
N HIS A 283 17.85 4.45 7.85
CA HIS A 283 18.48 4.32 9.15
C HIS A 283 18.86 5.70 9.73
N GLU A 284 19.46 5.75 10.93
CA GLU A 284 20.13 6.92 11.49
C GLU A 284 21.63 6.92 11.14
N LYS A 285 22.29 8.09 11.10
CA LYS A 285 23.75 8.16 10.87
C LYS A 285 24.47 7.49 12.05
N GLY A 286 25.42 6.60 11.76
CA GLY A 286 26.19 5.88 12.77
C GLY A 286 25.65 4.48 13.09
N VAL A 287 24.44 4.12 12.63
CA VAL A 287 23.92 2.75 12.74
C VAL A 287 24.83 1.75 12.05
N PHE A 288 25.36 2.13 10.88
CA PHE A 288 26.37 1.35 10.18
C PHE A 288 27.77 1.94 10.39
N PRO A 289 28.83 1.11 10.35
CA PRO A 289 30.19 1.59 10.27
C PRO A 289 30.38 2.58 9.09
N PRO A 290 31.24 3.61 9.21
CA PRO A 290 31.40 4.63 8.17
C PRO A 290 31.79 4.12 6.78
N SER A 291 32.50 2.98 6.72
CA SER A 291 32.89 2.33 5.47
C SER A 291 31.84 1.38 4.91
N HIS A 292 30.78 1.10 5.65
CA HIS A 292 29.79 0.10 5.28
C HIS A 292 28.88 0.63 4.14
N PRO A 293 28.78 -0.06 2.99
CA PRO A 293 28.04 0.42 1.83
C PRO A 293 26.55 0.71 2.10
N ALA A 294 25.91 -0.05 2.99
CA ALA A 294 24.51 0.17 3.36
C ALA A 294 24.31 1.46 4.17
N GLY A 295 25.35 1.93 4.86
CA GLY A 295 25.40 3.16 5.64
C GLY A 295 25.62 4.42 4.82
N LYS A 296 26.00 4.28 3.55
CA LYS A 296 26.27 5.42 2.66
C LYS A 296 25.06 6.36 2.62
N ARG A 297 25.34 7.64 2.80
CA ARG A 297 24.38 8.74 2.65
C ARG A 297 25.04 9.91 1.99
N TYR A 298 24.21 10.65 1.28
CA TYR A 298 24.54 11.98 0.85
C TYR A 298 24.50 12.94 2.03
N ASP A 299 25.59 13.68 2.22
CA ASP A 299 25.69 14.72 3.23
C ASP A 299 25.39 16.08 2.58
N GLU A 300 24.15 16.54 2.72
CA GLU A 300 23.72 17.82 2.16
C GLU A 300 24.46 19.03 2.74
N GLU A 301 25.08 18.92 3.92
CA GLU A 301 25.87 20.01 4.49
C GLU A 301 27.14 20.29 3.64
N GLN A 302 27.50 19.35 2.77
CA GLN A 302 28.66 19.44 1.88
C GLN A 302 28.29 19.89 0.45
N LEU A 303 27.03 20.27 0.21
CA LEU A 303 26.56 20.74 -1.09
C LEU A 303 27.24 22.05 -1.51
N PRO A 304 27.83 22.11 -2.71
CA PRO A 304 28.29 23.37 -3.27
C PRO A 304 27.10 24.33 -3.52
N PRO A 305 27.18 25.62 -3.14
CA PRO A 305 26.08 26.59 -3.29
C PRO A 305 25.53 26.75 -4.72
N GLU A 306 26.32 26.40 -5.75
CA GLU A 306 25.90 26.38 -7.15
C GLU A 306 24.88 25.29 -7.49
N VAL A 307 24.92 24.15 -6.81
CA VAL A 307 23.96 23.05 -7.01
C VAL A 307 22.58 23.47 -6.52
N TYR A 308 22.51 24.16 -5.37
CA TYR A 308 21.29 24.80 -4.86
C TYR A 308 20.68 25.77 -5.87
N ARG A 309 21.50 26.70 -6.41
CA ARG A 309 21.03 27.71 -7.38
C ARG A 309 20.48 27.09 -8.67
N LYS A 310 21.09 26.01 -9.16
CA LYS A 310 20.62 25.29 -10.36
C LYS A 310 19.28 24.61 -10.10
N TYR A 311 19.07 24.04 -8.92
CA TYR A 311 17.82 23.35 -8.57
C TYR A 311 16.68 24.32 -8.29
N GLU A 312 16.92 25.42 -7.58
CA GLU A 312 15.93 26.51 -7.40
C GLU A 312 15.44 27.08 -8.73
N GLN A 313 16.32 27.15 -9.74
CA GLN A 313 15.95 27.55 -11.10
C GLN A 313 15.04 26.53 -11.80
N MET A 314 15.15 25.23 -11.47
CA MET A 314 14.30 24.16 -11.99
C MET A 314 12.94 24.11 -11.28
N VAL A 315 12.89 24.42 -9.98
CA VAL A 315 11.68 24.37 -9.14
C VAL A 315 11.02 25.75 -8.96
N ARG A 316 11.23 26.69 -9.91
CA ARG A 316 10.75 28.08 -9.80
C ARG A 316 9.29 28.17 -9.31
N PRO A 317 9.02 28.94 -8.23
CA PRO A 317 7.67 29.19 -7.75
C PRO A 317 6.79 29.73 -8.89
N GLY A 318 5.64 29.11 -9.11
CA GLY A 318 4.65 29.57 -10.10
C GLY A 318 4.67 28.88 -11.46
N LYS A 319 5.62 27.97 -11.74
CA LYS A 319 5.43 27.00 -12.84
C LYS A 319 4.93 25.68 -12.26
N PRO A 320 3.62 25.38 -12.30
CA PRO A 320 3.15 24.07 -11.91
C PRO A 320 3.88 23.04 -12.78
N VAL A 321 4.49 22.04 -12.15
CA VAL A 321 4.91 20.82 -12.85
C VAL A 321 3.61 20.12 -13.26
N ARG A 322 2.99 20.60 -14.34
CA ARG A 322 1.87 19.95 -15.01
C ARG A 322 2.41 18.73 -15.74
N ARG A 323 2.77 17.70 -14.99
CA ARG A 323 2.64 16.35 -15.49
C ARG A 323 1.38 15.81 -14.87
N ASP A 324 0.43 15.44 -15.72
CA ASP A 324 -0.66 14.56 -15.33
C ASP A 324 -0.02 13.26 -14.82
N PHE A 325 0.34 13.23 -13.53
CA PHE A 325 0.68 12.01 -12.85
C PHE A 325 -0.62 11.24 -12.71
N ARG A 326 -1.00 10.56 -13.79
CA ARG A 326 -1.90 9.41 -13.72
C ARG A 326 -1.12 8.28 -13.06
N LEU A 327 -0.86 8.42 -11.76
CA LEU A 327 -0.86 7.25 -10.88
C LEU A 327 -2.14 6.52 -11.28
N GLY A 328 -2.10 5.25 -11.66
CA GLY A 328 -3.31 4.48 -12.02
C GLY A 328 -4.40 4.41 -10.91
N LEU A 329 -4.24 5.20 -9.86
CA LEU A 329 -5.20 5.59 -8.85
C LEU A 329 -6.33 6.41 -9.49
N PRO A 330 -7.59 6.03 -9.30
CA PRO A 330 -8.70 6.69 -9.94
C PRO A 330 -8.91 8.11 -9.39
N ASP A 331 -8.69 9.11 -10.25
CA ASP A 331 -9.07 10.54 -10.10
C ASP A 331 -8.64 11.21 -8.77
N PHE A 332 -7.45 10.87 -8.26
CA PHE A 332 -6.82 11.61 -7.17
C PHE A 332 -6.29 12.95 -7.71
N ARG A 333 -7.20 13.91 -7.90
CA ARG A 333 -6.86 15.32 -8.19
C ARG A 333 -6.49 16.01 -6.89
N SER A 334 -5.41 15.58 -6.24
CA SER A 334 -4.76 16.51 -5.31
C SER A 334 -4.08 17.55 -6.19
N GLU A 335 -4.45 18.82 -6.03
CA GLU A 335 -3.55 19.90 -6.39
C GLU A 335 -2.28 19.66 -5.55
N VAL A 336 -1.28 19.00 -6.16
CA VAL A 336 0.06 18.94 -5.58
C VAL A 336 0.54 20.38 -5.61
N ARG A 337 0.23 21.11 -4.53
CA ARG A 337 0.82 22.43 -4.31
C ARG A 337 2.33 22.19 -4.35
N PRO A 338 3.07 22.87 -5.24
CA PRO A 338 4.52 22.78 -5.20
C PRO A 338 4.92 23.11 -3.76
N VAL A 339 5.58 22.15 -3.10
CA VAL A 339 6.00 22.29 -1.72
C VAL A 339 6.82 23.57 -1.67
N SER A 340 6.30 24.60 -1.00
CA SER A 340 6.85 25.95 -1.03
C SER A 340 8.23 26.04 -0.39
N GLU A 341 8.62 25.00 0.35
CA GLU A 341 9.94 24.81 0.91
C GLU A 341 10.50 23.47 0.43
N LEU A 342 11.66 23.54 -0.23
CA LEU A 342 12.46 22.37 -0.53
C LEU A 342 12.87 21.74 0.81
N LYS A 343 12.26 20.61 1.16
CA LYS A 343 12.76 19.83 2.28
C LYS A 343 14.15 19.28 1.90
N PRO A 344 15.11 19.27 2.83
CA PRO A 344 16.43 18.69 2.60
C PRO A 344 16.32 17.24 2.07
N GLU A 345 17.21 16.82 1.16
CA GLU A 345 17.48 15.43 0.69
C GLU A 345 17.99 14.54 1.83
N ARG A 346 17.40 14.67 3.03
CA ARG A 346 17.76 13.87 4.19
C ARG A 346 17.64 12.42 3.82
N ASN A 347 18.67 11.69 4.22
CA ASN A 347 18.74 10.24 4.07
C ASN A 347 18.83 9.74 2.62
N MET A 348 19.11 10.55 1.61
CA MET A 348 19.42 9.99 0.27
C MET A 348 20.75 9.22 0.29
N ARG A 349 20.84 8.13 -0.48
CA ARG A 349 22.10 7.35 -0.60
C ARG A 349 23.14 8.05 -1.48
N LEU A 350 22.66 8.75 -2.51
CA LEU A 350 23.43 9.51 -3.49
C LEU A 350 22.71 10.84 -3.77
N PRO A 351 23.42 11.90 -4.19
CA PRO A 351 22.78 13.18 -4.49
C PRO A 351 21.84 13.07 -5.68
N ALA A 352 20.58 13.47 -5.48
CA ALA A 352 19.63 13.56 -6.58
C ALA A 352 19.81 14.87 -7.35
N ARG A 353 20.06 15.98 -6.65
CA ARG A 353 20.32 17.31 -7.25
C ARG A 353 21.49 17.34 -8.23
N GLU A 354 22.57 16.62 -7.94
CA GLU A 354 23.75 16.52 -8.81
C GLU A 354 23.55 15.50 -9.95
N GLY A 355 22.48 14.71 -9.87
CA GLY A 355 22.15 13.68 -10.84
C GLY A 355 22.91 12.37 -10.64
N THR A 356 23.79 12.25 -9.65
CA THR A 356 24.55 11.03 -9.37
C THR A 356 23.64 9.85 -9.07
N LEU A 357 22.57 10.05 -8.28
CA LEU A 357 21.57 9.00 -8.05
C LEU A 357 20.88 8.58 -9.35
N CYS A 358 20.47 9.55 -10.17
CA CYS A 358 19.81 9.27 -11.44
C CYS A 358 20.76 8.54 -12.41
N ALA A 359 22.03 8.93 -12.45
CA ALA A 359 23.05 8.33 -13.28
C ALA A 359 23.38 6.90 -12.85
N ALA A 360 23.29 6.58 -11.56
CA ALA A 360 23.48 5.22 -11.06
C ALA A 360 22.49 4.22 -11.70
N CYS A 361 21.29 4.68 -12.07
CA CYS A 361 20.30 3.83 -12.75
C CYS A 361 20.25 4.07 -14.28
N HIS A 362 20.47 5.30 -14.75
CA HIS A 362 20.19 5.70 -16.13
C HIS A 362 21.44 6.05 -16.97
N GLY A 363 22.64 6.10 -16.36
CA GLY A 363 23.88 6.63 -16.94
C GLY A 363 24.46 5.79 -18.09
N ALA A 364 24.14 4.49 -18.18
CA ALA A 364 24.57 3.62 -19.28
C ALA A 364 23.77 3.82 -20.60
N GLY A 365 23.08 4.96 -20.76
CA GLY A 365 22.53 5.40 -22.04
C GLY A 365 21.11 4.93 -22.34
N GLY A 366 20.13 5.11 -21.44
CA GLY A 366 18.74 5.15 -21.87
C GLY A 366 17.70 5.00 -20.78
N ILE A 367 16.92 6.06 -20.58
CA ILE A 367 15.48 5.90 -20.38
C ILE A 367 14.98 5.39 -21.74
N ASP A 368 14.87 4.06 -21.91
CA ASP A 368 14.10 3.53 -23.04
C ASP A 368 12.64 3.94 -22.79
N ARG A 369 12.15 4.85 -23.64
CA ARG A 369 10.75 5.27 -23.65
C ARG A 369 9.92 4.36 -24.52
#